data_AF-A0A3D2AVM7-F1
#
_entry.id   AF-A0A3D2AVM7-F1
#
_cell.length_a   1.000
_cell.length_b   1.000
_cell.length_c   1.000
_cell.angle_alpha   90.00
_cell.angle_beta   90.00
_cell.angle_gamma   90.00
#
_symmetry.space_group_name_H-M   'P 1'
#
loop_
_entity.id
_entity.type
_entity.pdbx_description
1 polymer ?
#
loop_
_entity_poly.entity_id
_entity_poly.type
_entity_poly.pdbx_seq_one_letter_code
_entity_poly.pdbx_strand_id
1 'polypeptide(L)'
;MAKIVLGAGTSHSPMLALNAEQWPRYSQGDLNHQELVFPPEGFAMPYDEGLQKVPTAIREKPLTDEVFQAQVDACQRGIAELAKTFNEVKPDITVIISDDQDEWFFEDNMPTFSVFWGPSVPIKP
;
A
#
# COMPACT_ATOMS: atom_id res chain seq x y z
N MET A 1 15.75 30.35 5.70
CA MET A 1 15.16 29.26 6.51
C MET A 1 14.23 28.48 5.59
N ALA A 2 14.28 27.14 5.61
CA ALA A 2 13.34 26.32 4.84
C ALA A 2 11.93 26.40 5.45
N LYS A 3 10.89 26.22 4.62
CA LYS A 3 9.49 26.27 5.04
C LYS A 3 8.77 24.98 4.64
N ILE A 4 8.09 24.35 5.59
CA ILE A 4 7.16 23.25 5.28
C ILE A 4 5.89 23.88 4.71
N VAL A 5 5.57 23.54 3.46
CA VAL A 5 4.42 24.10 2.72
C VAL A 5 3.25 23.13 2.58
N LEU A 6 3.49 21.83 2.76
CA LEU A 6 2.49 20.77 2.67
C LEU A 6 2.91 19.57 3.52
N GLY A 7 1.92 18.91 4.13
CA GLY A 7 2.00 17.54 4.61
C GLY A 7 0.86 16.74 3.99
N ALA A 8 1.17 15.56 3.44
CA ALA A 8 0.21 14.69 2.79
C ALA A 8 0.52 13.23 3.11
N GLY A 9 -0.48 12.36 3.03
CA GLY A 9 -0.34 10.93 3.25
C GLY A 9 -1.20 10.14 2.28
N THR A 10 -0.70 8.99 1.85
CA THR A 10 -1.42 8.01 1.04
C THR A 10 -0.97 6.62 1.46
N SER A 11 -1.81 5.61 1.22
CA SER A 11 -1.32 4.24 1.19
C SER A 11 -0.25 4.10 0.10
N HIS A 12 0.70 3.17 0.27
CA HIS A 12 1.61 2.70 -0.79
C HIS A 12 1.25 1.30 -1.28
N SER A 13 0.06 0.79 -0.93
CA SER A 13 -0.35 -0.56 -1.29
C SER A 13 -0.31 -0.73 -2.81
N PRO A 14 0.17 -1.89 -3.33
CA PRO A 14 0.14 -2.20 -4.76
C PRO A 14 -1.26 -2.02 -5.37
N MET A 15 -2.31 -2.19 -4.57
CA MET A 15 -3.71 -2.03 -4.97
C MET A 15 -4.03 -0.64 -5.57
N LEU A 16 -3.25 0.40 -5.25
CA LEU A 16 -3.40 1.74 -5.85
C LEU A 16 -2.97 1.81 -7.31
N ALA A 17 -2.09 0.91 -7.76
CA ALA A 17 -1.57 0.85 -9.12
C ALA A 17 -2.29 -0.21 -9.98
N LEU A 18 -3.06 -1.11 -9.37
CA LEU A 18 -3.78 -2.18 -10.05
C LEU A 18 -5.15 -1.72 -10.55
N ASN A 19 -5.54 -2.21 -11.72
CA ASN A 19 -6.91 -2.06 -12.23
C ASN A 19 -7.85 -3.12 -11.61
N ALA A 20 -9.17 -2.94 -11.78
CA ALA A 20 -10.18 -3.78 -11.14
C ALA A 20 -10.06 -5.27 -11.52
N GLU A 21 -9.73 -5.56 -12.78
CA GLU A 21 -9.56 -6.93 -13.28
C GLU A 21 -8.35 -7.66 -12.65
N GLN A 22 -7.35 -6.90 -12.18
CA GLN A 22 -6.16 -7.45 -11.54
C GLN A 22 -6.41 -7.84 -10.08
N TRP A 23 -7.37 -7.21 -9.39
CA TRP A 23 -7.60 -7.45 -7.96
C TRP A 23 -7.96 -8.92 -7.64
N PRO A 24 -8.88 -9.58 -8.37
CA PRO A 24 -9.16 -11.01 -8.16
C PRO A 24 -7.97 -11.93 -8.44
N ARG A 25 -7.05 -11.50 -9.31
CA ARG A 25 -5.85 -12.27 -9.64
C ARG A 25 -4.83 -12.18 -8.51
N TYR A 26 -4.63 -10.98 -7.96
CA TYR A 26 -3.71 -10.79 -6.83
C TYR A 26 -4.21 -11.49 -5.57
N SER A 27 -5.52 -11.50 -5.31
CA SER A 27 -6.08 -12.20 -4.14
C SER A 27 -5.89 -13.72 -4.16
N GLN A 28 -5.60 -14.33 -5.32
CA GLN A 28 -5.22 -15.76 -5.36
C GLN A 28 -3.91 -16.04 -4.63
N GLY A 29 -3.02 -15.05 -4.50
CA GLY A 29 -1.79 -15.15 -3.73
C GLY A 29 -2.07 -15.39 -2.25
N ASP A 30 -3.07 -14.70 -1.70
CA ASP A 30 -3.44 -14.77 -0.28
C ASP A 30 -3.85 -16.19 0.12
N LEU A 31 -4.54 -16.93 -0.75
CA LEU A 31 -5.05 -18.27 -0.45
C LEU A 31 -3.96 -19.27 -0.05
N ASN A 32 -2.73 -19.06 -0.52
CA ASN A 32 -1.59 -19.94 -0.23
C ASN A 32 -0.61 -19.32 0.78
N HIS A 33 -0.83 -18.07 1.19
CA HIS A 33 0.08 -17.33 2.04
C HIS A 33 -0.01 -17.82 3.50
N GLN A 34 1.14 -18.05 4.12
CA GLN A 34 1.23 -18.62 5.47
C GLN A 34 1.29 -17.55 6.57
N GLU A 35 1.61 -16.31 6.22
CA GLU A 35 1.92 -15.23 7.16
C GLU A 35 1.05 -13.98 6.91
N LEU A 36 -0.23 -14.16 6.59
CA LEU A 36 -1.15 -13.02 6.46
C LEU A 36 -1.44 -12.42 7.84
N VAL A 37 -1.37 -11.10 7.96
CA VAL A 37 -1.60 -10.39 9.22
C VAL A 37 -3.07 -10.04 9.36
N PHE A 38 -3.73 -10.55 10.41
CA PHE A 38 -5.16 -10.33 10.64
C PHE A 38 -5.42 -9.36 11.80
N PRO A 39 -6.29 -8.34 11.61
CA PRO A 39 -6.74 -7.46 12.69
C PRO A 39 -7.77 -8.16 13.61
N PRO A 40 -7.99 -7.66 14.83
CA PRO A 40 -7.35 -6.48 15.43
C PRO A 40 -6.01 -6.75 16.12
N GLU A 41 -5.67 -8.00 16.44
CA GLU A 41 -4.47 -8.32 17.23
C GLU A 41 -3.17 -8.25 16.41
N GLY A 42 -3.25 -8.34 15.08
CA GLY A 42 -2.08 -8.27 14.20
C GLY A 42 -1.28 -9.57 14.16
N PHE A 43 -1.92 -10.72 14.43
CA PHE A 43 -1.24 -12.02 14.34
C PHE A 43 -1.10 -12.48 12.89
N ALA A 44 0.10 -12.94 12.54
CA ALA A 44 0.36 -13.63 11.29
C ALA A 44 -0.22 -15.05 11.34
N MET A 45 -1.03 -15.43 10.35
CA MET A 45 -1.69 -16.73 10.27
C MET A 45 -1.89 -17.15 8.79
N PRO A 46 -2.05 -18.46 8.52
CA PRO A 46 -2.52 -18.94 7.23
C PRO A 46 -3.93 -18.43 6.92
N TYR A 47 -4.25 -18.30 5.62
CA TYR A 47 -5.54 -17.78 5.14
C TYR A 47 -6.76 -18.46 5.79
N ASP A 48 -6.80 -19.79 5.79
CA ASP A 48 -7.95 -20.56 6.29
C ASP A 48 -8.19 -20.37 7.80
N GLU A 49 -7.12 -20.20 8.58
CA GLU A 49 -7.21 -19.93 10.02
C GLU A 49 -7.71 -18.51 10.29
N GLY A 50 -7.16 -17.54 9.55
CA GLY A 50 -7.60 -16.15 9.64
C GLY A 50 -9.04 -15.96 9.22
N LEU A 51 -9.48 -16.63 8.14
CA LEU A 51 -10.85 -16.57 7.65
C LEU A 51 -11.87 -16.99 8.71
N GLN A 52 -11.54 -17.94 9.60
CA GLN A 52 -12.42 -18.35 10.70
C GLN A 52 -12.59 -17.27 11.77
N LYS A 53 -11.64 -16.34 11.89
CA LYS A 53 -11.64 -15.26 12.89
C LYS A 53 -12.25 -13.96 12.36
N VAL A 54 -12.28 -13.79 11.05
CA VAL A 54 -12.82 -12.59 10.40
C VAL A 54 -14.36 -12.52 10.59
N PRO A 55 -14.92 -11.34 10.95
CA PRO A 55 -16.36 -11.18 11.11
C PRO A 55 -17.16 -11.60 9.87
N THR A 56 -18.33 -12.20 10.07
CA THR A 56 -19.24 -12.61 8.99
C THR A 56 -19.52 -11.47 8.00
N ALA A 57 -19.70 -10.24 8.49
CA ALA A 57 -19.94 -9.07 7.66
C ALA A 57 -18.79 -8.73 6.68
N ILE A 58 -17.56 -9.19 6.94
CA ILE A 58 -16.44 -9.06 6.01
C ILE A 58 -16.43 -10.22 5.01
N ARG A 59 -16.65 -11.45 5.49
CA ARG A 59 -16.70 -12.67 4.66
C ARG A 59 -17.81 -12.63 3.61
N GLU A 60 -18.92 -11.99 3.94
CA GLU A 60 -20.09 -11.87 3.07
C GLU A 60 -20.08 -10.59 2.21
N LYS A 61 -18.99 -9.79 2.25
CA LYS A 61 -18.91 -8.61 1.37
C LYS A 61 -18.95 -9.07 -0.09
N PRO A 62 -19.78 -8.42 -0.93
CA PRO A 62 -19.80 -8.73 -2.35
C PRO A 62 -18.43 -8.46 -2.98
N LEU A 63 -17.89 -9.48 -3.64
CA LEU A 63 -16.63 -9.42 -4.40
C LEU A 63 -16.97 -9.47 -5.89
N THR A 64 -17.65 -8.43 -6.38
CA THR A 64 -18.07 -8.32 -7.79
C THR A 64 -17.21 -7.32 -8.54
N ASP A 65 -17.18 -7.44 -9.86
CA ASP A 65 -16.44 -6.53 -10.73
C ASP A 65 -16.86 -5.07 -10.53
N GLU A 66 -18.15 -4.81 -10.31
CA GLU A 66 -18.66 -3.47 -10.03
C GLU A 66 -18.13 -2.91 -8.69
N VAL A 67 -17.98 -3.76 -7.67
CA VAL A 67 -17.40 -3.35 -6.38
C VAL A 67 -15.93 -3.02 -6.55
N PHE A 68 -15.17 -3.86 -7.25
CA PHE A 68 -13.75 -3.60 -7.51
C PHE A 68 -13.54 -2.35 -8.36
N GLN A 69 -14.34 -2.15 -9.40
CA GLN A 69 -14.28 -0.93 -10.22
C GLN A 69 -14.57 0.31 -9.38
N ALA A 70 -15.62 0.29 -8.54
CA ALA A 70 -15.94 1.42 -7.69
C ALA A 70 -14.82 1.75 -6.68
N GLN A 71 -14.11 0.73 -6.16
CA GLN A 71 -12.98 0.91 -5.26
C GLN A 71 -11.75 1.47 -5.97
N VAL A 72 -11.39 0.94 -7.14
CA VAL A 72 -10.33 1.49 -7.99
C VAL A 72 -10.62 2.94 -8.34
N ASP A 73 -11.84 3.26 -8.77
CA ASP A 73 -12.23 4.65 -9.08
C ASP A 73 -12.09 5.57 -7.86
N ALA A 74 -12.43 5.08 -6.66
CA ALA A 74 -12.25 5.84 -5.42
C ALA A 74 -10.78 6.11 -5.11
N CYS A 75 -9.91 5.10 -5.27
CA CYS A 75 -8.47 5.25 -5.14
C CYS A 75 -7.92 6.27 -6.15
N GLN A 76 -8.29 6.15 -7.42
CA GLN A 76 -7.82 7.07 -8.47
C GLN A 76 -8.30 8.51 -8.25
N ARG A 77 -9.53 8.72 -7.75
CA ARG A 77 -9.99 10.06 -7.34
C ARG A 77 -9.13 10.64 -6.22
N GLY A 78 -8.76 9.83 -5.23
CA GLY A 78 -7.87 10.26 -4.14
C GLY A 78 -6.48 10.64 -4.64
N ILE A 79 -5.89 9.82 -5.50
CA ILE A 79 -4.59 10.10 -6.14
C ILE A 79 -4.66 11.38 -6.99
N ALA A 80 -5.75 11.58 -7.74
CA ALA A 80 -5.94 12.78 -8.54
C ALA A 80 -5.99 14.06 -7.67
N GLU A 81 -6.65 14.02 -6.50
CA GLU A 81 -6.69 15.16 -5.59
C GLU A 81 -5.33 15.45 -4.94
N LEU A 82 -4.57 14.41 -4.60
CA LEU A 82 -3.19 14.57 -4.16
C LEU A 82 -2.35 15.23 -5.26
N ALA A 83 -2.39 14.70 -6.48
CA ALA A 83 -1.65 15.25 -7.62
C ALA A 83 -1.99 16.73 -7.87
N LYS A 84 -3.29 17.07 -7.82
CA LYS A 84 -3.77 18.45 -7.92
C LYS A 84 -3.18 19.32 -6.81
N THR A 85 -3.25 18.87 -5.56
CA THR A 85 -2.71 19.60 -4.38
C THR A 85 -1.21 19.86 -4.54
N PHE A 86 -0.43 18.86 -4.96
CA PHE A 86 1.01 19.01 -5.22
C PHE A 86 1.28 20.03 -6.34
N ASN A 87 0.52 19.99 -7.43
CA ASN A 87 0.64 20.93 -8.55
C ASN A 87 0.25 22.37 -8.18
N GLU A 88 -0.67 22.56 -7.23
CA GLU A 88 -1.06 23.87 -6.72
C GLU A 88 -0.02 24.43 -5.75
N VAL A 89 0.47 23.61 -4.80
CA VAL A 89 1.46 24.03 -3.80
C VAL A 89 2.85 24.25 -4.40
N LYS A 90 3.22 23.45 -5.41
CA LYS A 90 4.53 23.53 -6.11
C LYS A 90 5.73 23.52 -5.15
N PRO A 91 5.90 22.46 -4.34
CA PRO A 91 7.05 22.38 -3.43
C PRO A 91 8.36 22.28 -4.23
N ASP A 92 9.41 22.99 -3.80
CA ASP A 92 10.74 22.89 -4.40
C ASP A 92 11.40 21.53 -4.13
N ILE A 93 11.07 20.91 -2.99
CA ILE A 93 11.62 19.63 -2.52
C ILE A 93 10.48 18.82 -1.90
N THR A 94 10.43 17.52 -2.21
CA THR A 94 9.55 16.56 -1.52
C THR A 94 10.40 15.56 -0.76
N VAL A 95 10.11 15.36 0.53
CA VAL A 95 10.69 14.30 1.36
C VAL A 95 9.65 13.18 1.48
N ILE A 96 9.96 12.01 0.95
CA ILE A 96 9.07 10.83 0.99
C ILE A 96 9.51 9.96 2.16
N ILE A 97 8.56 9.56 3.00
CA ILE A 97 8.76 8.65 4.12
C ILE A 97 7.90 7.41 3.85
N SER A 98 8.55 6.25 3.77
CA SER A 98 7.93 4.94 3.57
C SER A 98 8.79 3.88 4.27
N ASP A 99 8.26 2.67 4.40
CA ASP A 99 9.05 1.48 4.70
C ASP A 99 9.61 0.82 3.43
N ASP A 100 10.51 -0.12 3.65
CA ASP A 100 10.99 -1.10 2.67
C ASP A 100 10.17 -2.38 2.84
N GLN A 101 9.67 -2.95 1.75
CA GLN A 101 8.84 -4.15 1.76
C GLN A 101 9.69 -5.42 1.62
N ASP A 102 10.80 -5.49 2.38
CA ASP A 102 11.82 -6.55 2.29
C ASP A 102 12.44 -6.68 0.89
N GLU A 103 12.70 -5.52 0.27
CA GLU A 103 13.22 -5.42 -1.10
C GLU A 103 14.71 -5.02 -1.11
N TRP A 104 15.14 -4.21 -0.13
CA TRP A 104 16.50 -3.66 -0.05
C TRP A 104 17.18 -3.94 1.29
N PHE A 105 16.40 -4.03 2.37
CA PHE A 105 16.89 -4.20 3.73
C PHE A 105 16.35 -5.48 4.33
N PHE A 106 17.24 -6.46 4.46
CA PHE A 106 16.96 -7.76 5.06
C PHE A 106 17.45 -7.81 6.51
N GLU A 107 17.27 -8.94 7.19
CA GLU A 107 17.55 -9.13 8.62
C GLU A 107 19.00 -8.80 9.02
N ASP A 108 19.95 -9.03 8.11
CA ASP A 108 21.36 -8.71 8.34
C ASP A 108 21.65 -7.20 8.34
N ASN A 109 20.76 -6.38 7.77
CA ASN A 109 20.89 -4.94 7.66
C ASN A 109 19.53 -4.23 7.58
N MET A 110 18.81 -4.19 8.70
CA MET A 110 17.51 -3.53 8.83
C MET A 110 17.58 -2.31 9.77
N PRO A 111 18.03 -1.14 9.28
CA PRO A 111 18.17 0.06 10.11
C PRO A 111 16.79 0.65 10.49
N THR A 112 16.68 1.22 11.69
CA THR A 112 15.45 1.94 12.11
C THR A 112 15.12 3.13 11.22
N PHE A 113 16.14 3.83 10.73
CA PHE A 113 16.00 4.90 9.76
C PHE A 113 17.08 4.74 8.69
N SER A 114 16.66 4.80 7.43
CA SER A 114 17.54 4.89 6.28
C SER A 114 17.18 6.14 5.48
N VAL A 115 18.19 6.90 5.08
CA VAL A 115 18.02 8.11 4.27
C VAL A 115 18.81 7.93 3.00
N PHE A 116 18.14 7.95 1.86
CA PHE A 116 18.80 7.98 0.57
C PHE A 116 19.02 9.45 0.13
N TRP A 117 20.27 9.81 -0.17
CA TRP A 117 20.66 11.15 -0.64
C TRP A 117 21.44 11.13 -1.97
N GLY A 118 21.46 9.98 -2.66
CA GLY A 118 22.11 9.86 -3.95
C GLY A 118 21.29 10.49 -5.10
N PRO A 119 21.90 10.70 -6.27
CA PRO A 119 21.19 11.24 -7.44
C PRO A 119 20.19 10.25 -8.06
N SER A 120 20.45 8.94 -7.93
CA SER A 120 19.57 7.87 -8.39
C SER A 120 19.95 6.54 -7.74
N VAL A 121 19.00 5.61 -7.70
CA VAL A 121 19.20 4.24 -7.23
C VAL A 121 18.61 3.27 -8.26
N PRO A 122 19.36 2.27 -8.76
CA PRO A 122 18.84 1.36 -9.78
C PRO A 122 17.94 0.30 -9.14
N ILE A 123 16.73 0.13 -9.66
CA ILE A 123 15.90 -1.04 -9.34
C ILE A 123 16.52 -2.24 -10.05
N LYS A 124 17.11 -3.16 -9.28
CA LYS A 124 17.64 -4.42 -9.79
C LYS A 124 16.71 -5.54 -9.33
N PRO A 125 15.93 -6.16 -10.25
CA PRO A 125 15.15 -7.33 -9.93
C PRO A 125 16.03 -8.54 -9.62
#